data_AF-A0A2M8PW85-F1
#
_entry.id   AF-A0A2M8PW85-F1
#
_cell.length_a   1.000
_cell.length_b   1.000
_cell.length_c   1.000
_cell.angle_alpha   90.00
_cell.angle_beta   90.00
_cell.angle_gamma   90.00
#
_symmetry.space_group_name_H-M   'P 1'
#
loop_
_entity.id
_entity.type
_entity.pdbx_description
1 polymer ?
#
loop_
_entity_poly.entity_id
_entity_poly.type
_entity_poly.pdbx_seq_one_letter_code
_entity_poly.pdbx_strand_id
1 'polypeptide(L)'
;MQSIVALVLVAACSAVDLAAPDAPTVPPTLGDAVNTARTFLDAWTKGDFNTMYGLLSPRSLVISREAFTAAYQQAEQTLNLFGENAKRFRILDDQTQRQGNTAIVRYDMTFNSRFLGEFTDSGRTMRLLLTERGWRVAWSTMDIFEGLAGGAQLVLERTPPLRGSIYDRNGKIIAQDNVPNYAVRLLTRRYPTGNPDDCFRTLAETFRLYIGDFE
;
A
#
# COMPACT_ATOMS: atom_id res chain seq x y z
N MET A 1 -60.57 46.30 44.52
CA MET A 1 -60.68 45.01 43.81
C MET A 1 -60.18 45.24 42.38
N GLN A 2 -59.06 44.60 42.04
CA GLN A 2 -58.22 44.91 40.87
C GLN A 2 -58.73 44.21 39.60
N SER A 3 -58.72 44.95 38.49
CA SER A 3 -58.93 44.47 37.13
C SER A 3 -57.71 43.70 36.62
N ILE A 4 -57.92 42.56 35.96
CA ILE A 4 -56.87 41.81 35.26
C ILE A 4 -57.22 41.79 33.76
N VAL A 5 -56.31 42.36 32.97
CA VAL A 5 -56.30 42.38 31.50
C VAL A 5 -55.52 41.16 31.01
N ALA A 6 -56.11 40.34 30.15
CA ALA A 6 -55.47 39.18 29.52
C ALA A 6 -54.97 39.57 28.12
N LEU A 7 -53.65 39.49 27.91
CA LEU A 7 -52.95 39.78 26.66
C LEU A 7 -52.73 38.48 25.88
N VAL A 8 -53.26 38.38 24.66
CA VAL A 8 -53.08 37.23 23.75
C VAL A 8 -51.96 37.54 22.77
N LEU A 9 -50.91 36.71 22.76
CA LEU A 9 -49.79 36.76 21.81
C LEU A 9 -49.94 35.62 20.80
N VAL A 10 -50.13 35.95 19.52
CA VAL A 10 -50.17 35.00 18.39
C VAL A 10 -48.77 34.93 17.79
N ALA A 11 -48.12 33.77 17.87
CA ALA A 11 -46.84 33.50 17.22
C ALA A 11 -47.08 32.92 15.82
N ALA A 12 -46.69 33.64 14.78
CA ALA A 12 -46.73 33.16 13.39
C ALA A 12 -45.44 32.39 13.07
N CYS A 13 -45.53 31.08 12.86
CA CYS A 13 -44.46 30.29 12.24
C CYS A 13 -44.57 30.42 10.72
N SER A 14 -43.58 31.06 10.09
CA SER A 14 -43.42 30.99 8.64
C SER A 14 -42.52 29.79 8.32
N ALA A 15 -43.09 28.73 7.76
CA ALA A 15 -42.31 27.62 7.22
C ALA A 15 -41.66 28.09 5.92
N VAL A 16 -40.32 28.13 5.91
CA VAL A 16 -39.54 28.32 4.70
C VAL A 16 -39.42 26.96 4.03
N ASP A 17 -40.18 26.75 2.96
CA ASP A 17 -40.02 25.59 2.09
C ASP A 17 -38.67 25.70 1.36
N LEU A 18 -37.67 24.99 1.86
CA LEU A 18 -36.42 24.75 1.15
C LEU A 18 -36.68 23.62 0.15
N ALA A 19 -36.94 23.99 -1.11
CA ALA A 19 -36.94 23.04 -2.21
C ALA A 19 -35.56 22.34 -2.29
N ALA A 20 -35.57 21.02 -2.15
CA ALA A 20 -34.38 20.19 -2.38
C ALA A 20 -34.00 20.25 -3.87
N PRO A 21 -32.72 20.37 -4.23
CA PRO A 21 -32.30 20.35 -5.63
C PRO A 21 -32.53 18.96 -6.23
N ASP A 22 -33.24 18.91 -7.34
CA ASP A 22 -33.44 17.71 -8.17
C ASP A 22 -32.09 17.14 -8.62
N ALA A 23 -31.74 15.97 -8.08
CA ALA A 23 -30.60 15.20 -8.57
C ALA A 23 -31.05 14.33 -9.76
N PRO A 24 -30.38 14.40 -10.92
CA PRO A 24 -30.73 13.56 -12.07
C PRO A 24 -30.53 12.08 -11.72
N THR A 25 -31.63 11.33 -11.70
CA THR A 25 -31.77 10.00 -11.09
C THR A 25 -31.54 8.87 -12.10
N VAL A 26 -30.44 8.90 -12.85
CA VAL A 26 -30.08 7.73 -13.65
C VAL A 26 -29.52 6.66 -12.70
N PRO A 27 -30.15 5.49 -12.57
CA PRO A 27 -29.67 4.45 -11.67
C PRO A 27 -28.29 3.96 -12.11
N PRO A 28 -27.32 3.79 -11.19
CA PRO A 28 -25.97 3.36 -11.54
C PRO A 28 -25.96 2.04 -12.32
N THR A 29 -25.22 2.04 -13.41
CA THR A 29 -25.09 0.94 -14.37
C THR A 29 -23.93 0.00 -14.00
N LEU A 30 -23.81 -1.13 -14.70
CA LEU A 30 -22.61 -1.98 -14.59
C LEU A 30 -21.35 -1.24 -15.11
N GLY A 31 -21.49 -0.41 -16.14
CA GLY A 31 -20.39 0.40 -16.66
C GLY A 31 -19.81 1.35 -15.61
N ASP A 32 -20.65 1.92 -14.75
CA ASP A 32 -20.21 2.78 -13.64
C ASP A 32 -19.39 2.00 -12.59
N ALA A 33 -19.71 0.72 -12.38
CA ALA A 33 -18.93 -0.15 -11.50
C ALA A 33 -17.56 -0.44 -12.11
N VAL A 34 -17.51 -0.73 -13.42
CA VAL A 34 -16.25 -0.94 -14.16
C VAL A 34 -15.38 0.32 -14.12
N ASN A 35 -15.98 1.50 -14.30
CA ASN A 35 -15.26 2.77 -14.17
C ASN A 35 -14.71 2.98 -12.76
N THR A 36 -15.48 2.66 -11.72
CA THR A 36 -15.01 2.72 -10.32
C THR A 36 -13.82 1.79 -10.10
N ALA A 37 -13.89 0.55 -10.58
CA ALA A 37 -12.80 -0.41 -10.49
C ALA A 37 -11.54 0.08 -11.24
N ARG A 38 -11.73 0.64 -12.44
CA ARG A 38 -10.65 1.23 -13.24
C ARG A 38 -9.96 2.37 -12.51
N THR A 39 -10.70 3.29 -11.91
CA THR A 39 -10.13 4.38 -11.11
C THR A 39 -9.36 3.85 -9.91
N PHE A 40 -9.87 2.82 -9.23
CA PHE A 40 -9.17 2.19 -8.11
C PHE A 40 -7.84 1.56 -8.54
N LEU A 41 -7.84 0.78 -9.64
CA LEU A 41 -6.64 0.12 -10.15
C LEU A 41 -5.62 1.12 -10.70
N ASP A 42 -6.07 2.15 -11.42
CA ASP A 42 -5.22 3.23 -11.91
C ASP A 42 -4.57 4.01 -10.76
N ALA A 43 -5.34 4.35 -9.71
CA ALA A 43 -4.80 4.94 -8.50
C ALA A 43 -3.76 4.04 -7.83
N TRP A 44 -3.97 2.72 -7.80
CA TRP A 44 -2.97 1.77 -7.31
C TRP A 44 -1.69 1.82 -8.13
N THR A 45 -1.78 1.80 -9.48
CA THR A 45 -0.57 1.87 -10.33
C THR A 45 0.26 3.15 -10.08
N LYS A 46 -0.40 4.24 -9.68
CA LYS A 46 0.22 5.54 -9.39
C LYS A 46 0.63 5.72 -7.92
N GLY A 47 0.32 4.76 -7.04
CA GLY A 47 0.55 4.89 -5.60
C GLY A 47 -0.37 5.91 -4.91
N ASP A 48 -1.50 6.27 -5.53
CA ASP A 48 -2.49 7.16 -4.95
C ASP A 48 -3.46 6.39 -4.04
N PHE A 49 -2.95 6.02 -2.86
CA PHE A 49 -3.74 5.31 -1.85
C PHE A 49 -4.89 6.15 -1.28
N ASN A 50 -4.82 7.48 -1.40
CA ASN A 50 -5.89 8.37 -0.96
C ASN A 50 -7.13 8.22 -1.84
N THR A 51 -6.95 8.21 -3.16
CA THR A 51 -8.03 7.94 -4.11
C THR A 51 -8.57 6.54 -3.93
N MET A 52 -7.72 5.53 -3.80
CA MET A 52 -8.15 4.14 -3.54
C MET A 52 -9.02 4.05 -2.28
N TYR A 53 -8.56 4.62 -1.17
CA TYR A 53 -9.27 4.59 0.11
C TYR A 53 -10.62 5.33 0.01
N GLY A 54 -10.69 6.42 -0.75
CA GLY A 54 -11.93 7.17 -0.99
C GLY A 54 -12.99 6.37 -1.76
N LEU A 55 -12.60 5.33 -2.51
CA LEU A 55 -13.52 4.47 -3.27
C LEU A 55 -14.04 3.26 -2.48
N LEU A 56 -13.59 3.08 -1.24
CA LEU A 56 -13.99 1.94 -0.42
C LEU A 56 -15.47 2.00 0.00
N SER A 57 -16.06 0.81 0.14
CA SER A 57 -17.41 0.66 0.67
C SER A 57 -17.43 1.00 2.17
N PRO A 58 -18.56 1.48 2.71
CA PRO A 58 -18.69 1.77 4.15
C PRO A 58 -18.29 0.58 5.05
N ARG A 59 -18.56 -0.66 4.62
CA ARG A 59 -18.18 -1.88 5.34
C ARG A 59 -16.67 -2.12 5.37
N SER A 60 -15.95 -1.63 4.38
CA SER A 60 -14.49 -1.76 4.29
C SER A 60 -13.76 -0.70 5.11
N LEU A 61 -14.42 0.40 5.52
CA LEU A 61 -13.84 1.47 6.33
C LEU A 61 -13.59 1.10 7.80
N VAL A 62 -13.72 -0.19 8.14
CA VAL A 62 -13.25 -0.73 9.43
C VAL A 62 -11.73 -0.67 9.55
N ILE A 63 -11.02 -0.70 8.43
CA ILE A 63 -9.58 -0.43 8.38
C ILE A 63 -9.34 1.08 8.30
N SER A 64 -8.34 1.59 9.01
CA SER A 64 -7.94 2.99 8.85
C SER A 64 -7.22 3.21 7.52
N ARG A 65 -7.15 4.47 7.08
CA ARG A 65 -6.42 4.85 5.86
C ARG A 65 -4.94 4.51 5.97
N GLU A 66 -4.36 4.75 7.14
CA GLU A 66 -2.95 4.49 7.44
C GLU A 66 -2.66 2.99 7.35
N ALA A 67 -3.51 2.16 7.96
CA ALA A 67 -3.37 0.70 7.91
C ALA A 67 -3.59 0.14 6.50
N PHE A 68 -4.56 0.67 5.75
CA PHE A 68 -4.78 0.34 4.34
C PHE A 68 -3.55 0.66 3.49
N THR A 69 -3.01 1.86 3.64
CA THR A 69 -1.82 2.33 2.91
C THR A 69 -0.61 1.46 3.25
N ALA A 70 -0.40 1.18 4.54
CA ALA A 70 0.69 0.34 5.01
C ALA A 70 0.61 -1.09 4.43
N ALA A 71 -0.59 -1.67 4.32
CA ALA A 71 -0.77 -3.01 3.77
C ALA A 71 -0.30 -3.10 2.31
N TYR A 72 -0.67 -2.14 1.46
CA TYR A 72 -0.20 -2.09 0.07
C TYR A 72 1.30 -1.81 -0.01
N GLN A 73 1.80 -0.83 0.74
CA GLN A 73 3.22 -0.48 0.75
C GLN A 73 4.09 -1.65 1.21
N GLN A 74 3.66 -2.41 2.21
CA GLN A 74 4.37 -3.60 2.68
C GLN A 74 4.46 -4.66 1.60
N ALA A 75 3.35 -4.96 0.90
CA ALA A 75 3.37 -5.91 -0.20
C ALA A 75 4.27 -5.46 -1.36
N GLU A 76 4.23 -4.17 -1.71
CA GLU A 76 5.08 -3.58 -2.74
C GLU A 76 6.56 -3.61 -2.37
N GLN A 77 6.90 -3.36 -1.10
CA GLN A 77 8.26 -3.49 -0.58
C GLN A 77 8.76 -4.93 -0.63
N THR A 78 7.94 -5.88 -0.16
CA THR A 78 8.28 -7.32 -0.20
C THR A 78 8.59 -7.78 -1.61
N LEU A 79 7.81 -7.34 -2.60
CA LEU A 79 7.99 -7.71 -4.01
C LEU A 79 8.94 -6.78 -4.78
N ASN A 80 9.50 -5.76 -4.13
CA ASN A 80 10.41 -4.79 -4.75
C ASN A 80 9.82 -4.10 -6.00
N LEU A 81 8.57 -3.65 -5.89
CA LEU A 81 7.80 -3.00 -6.95
C LEU A 81 8.08 -1.48 -6.93
N PHE A 82 9.25 -1.08 -7.46
CA PHE A 82 9.69 0.32 -7.46
C PHE A 82 9.96 0.86 -8.85
N GLY A 83 9.47 2.07 -9.10
CA GLY A 83 9.66 2.82 -10.34
C GLY A 83 8.38 2.94 -11.17
N GLU A 84 8.49 3.67 -12.28
CA GLU A 84 7.41 3.78 -13.25
C GLU A 84 7.09 2.42 -13.87
N ASN A 85 5.82 2.17 -14.16
CA ASN A 85 5.34 0.92 -14.78
C ASN A 85 5.61 -0.36 -13.98
N ALA A 86 5.95 -0.26 -12.69
CA ALA A 86 6.11 -1.42 -11.80
C ALA A 86 4.81 -2.23 -11.62
N LYS A 87 3.66 -1.60 -11.88
CA LYS A 87 2.32 -2.19 -11.80
C LYS A 87 1.52 -1.77 -13.03
N ARG A 88 0.82 -2.72 -13.66
CA ARG A 88 -0.13 -2.49 -14.75
C ARG A 88 -1.33 -3.41 -14.56
N PHE A 89 -2.47 -3.05 -15.13
CA PHE A 89 -3.67 -3.86 -15.03
C PHE A 89 -4.40 -3.99 -16.37
N ARG A 90 -5.20 -5.05 -16.48
CA ARG A 90 -6.13 -5.27 -17.59
C ARG A 90 -7.47 -5.71 -17.03
N ILE A 91 -8.53 -4.95 -17.27
CA ILE A 91 -9.90 -5.37 -16.93
C ILE A 91 -10.40 -6.33 -18.01
N LEU A 92 -11.08 -7.40 -17.59
CA LEU A 92 -11.71 -8.40 -18.46
C LEU A 92 -13.19 -8.04 -18.59
N ASP A 93 -13.49 -7.05 -19.45
CA ASP A 93 -14.83 -6.44 -19.55
C ASP A 93 -15.93 -7.48 -19.85
N ASP A 94 -15.62 -8.50 -20.65
CA ASP A 94 -16.49 -9.64 -21.01
C ASP A 94 -16.80 -10.58 -19.83
N GLN A 95 -16.06 -10.46 -18.72
CA GLN A 95 -16.20 -11.26 -17.51
C GLN A 95 -16.68 -10.44 -16.31
N THR A 96 -17.23 -9.24 -16.57
CA THR A 96 -17.86 -8.41 -15.55
C THR A 96 -19.36 -8.73 -15.44
N GLN A 97 -19.87 -8.81 -14.22
CA GLN A 97 -21.28 -9.17 -13.99
C GLN A 97 -21.87 -8.40 -12.82
N ARG A 98 -23.17 -8.13 -12.89
CA ARG A 98 -23.96 -7.54 -11.81
C ARG A 98 -24.94 -8.56 -11.27
N GLN A 99 -25.01 -8.65 -9.94
CA GLN A 99 -26.01 -9.43 -9.22
C GLN A 99 -26.63 -8.54 -8.13
N GLY A 100 -27.82 -8.00 -8.41
CA GLY A 100 -28.51 -7.05 -7.54
C GLY A 100 -27.67 -5.78 -7.27
N ASN A 101 -27.30 -5.59 -6.00
CA ASN A 101 -26.47 -4.47 -5.53
C ASN A 101 -24.98 -4.80 -5.50
N THR A 102 -24.55 -5.93 -6.06
CA THR A 102 -23.15 -6.32 -6.17
C THR A 102 -22.72 -6.34 -7.62
N ALA A 103 -21.52 -5.85 -7.91
CA ALA A 103 -20.84 -6.04 -9.18
C ALA A 103 -19.53 -6.79 -8.95
N ILE A 104 -19.18 -7.66 -9.89
CA ILE A 104 -17.95 -8.44 -9.91
C ILE A 104 -17.19 -8.00 -11.16
N VAL A 105 -16.00 -7.45 -10.95
CA VAL A 105 -15.09 -7.04 -12.02
C VAL A 105 -13.89 -7.97 -12.01
N ARG A 106 -13.66 -8.67 -13.12
CA ARG A 106 -12.45 -9.48 -13.31
C ARG A 106 -11.33 -8.67 -13.94
N TYR A 107 -10.11 -8.90 -13.48
CA TYR A 107 -8.93 -8.19 -13.96
C TYR A 107 -7.66 -9.02 -13.75
N ASP A 108 -6.62 -8.66 -14.49
CA ASP A 108 -5.26 -9.15 -14.28
C ASP A 108 -4.39 -8.00 -13.78
N MET A 109 -3.41 -8.32 -12.93
CA MET A 109 -2.33 -7.42 -12.55
C MET A 109 -1.01 -7.95 -13.10
N THR A 110 -0.27 -7.09 -13.79
CA THR A 110 1.11 -7.38 -14.19
C THR A 110 2.06 -6.55 -13.33
N PHE A 111 3.02 -7.23 -12.72
CA PHE A 111 4.01 -6.65 -11.82
C PHE A 111 5.40 -6.78 -12.44
N ASN A 112 6.17 -5.69 -12.41
CA ASN A 112 7.58 -5.71 -12.78
C ASN A 112 8.42 -5.57 -11.50
N SER A 113 8.82 -6.71 -10.94
CA SER A 113 9.63 -6.80 -9.74
C SER A 113 11.11 -6.76 -10.09
N ARG A 114 11.88 -5.97 -9.35
CA ARG A 114 13.35 -5.99 -9.49
C ARG A 114 13.98 -7.32 -9.06
N PHE A 115 13.25 -8.13 -8.31
CA PHE A 115 13.74 -9.39 -7.77
C PHE A 115 13.21 -10.61 -8.53
N LEU A 116 11.97 -10.55 -9.00
CA LEU A 116 11.30 -11.67 -9.69
C LEU A 116 11.21 -11.48 -11.20
N GLY A 117 11.55 -10.30 -11.72
CA GLY A 117 11.24 -9.91 -13.09
C GLY A 117 9.76 -9.58 -13.27
N GLU A 118 9.30 -9.63 -14.52
CA GLU A 118 7.89 -9.42 -14.83
C GLU A 118 7.08 -10.70 -14.64
N PHE A 119 5.95 -10.58 -13.94
CA PHE A 119 4.99 -11.67 -13.78
C PHE A 119 3.55 -11.13 -13.76
N THR A 120 2.59 -11.98 -14.10
CA THR A 120 1.17 -11.63 -14.12
C THR A 120 0.39 -12.48 -13.13
N ASP A 121 -0.37 -11.80 -12.27
CA ASP A 121 -1.38 -12.37 -11.38
C ASP A 121 -2.75 -12.22 -12.03
N SER A 122 -3.20 -13.30 -12.67
CA SER A 122 -4.36 -13.33 -13.56
C SER A 122 -5.63 -13.83 -12.88
N GLY A 123 -6.79 -13.42 -13.40
CA GLY A 123 -8.09 -13.96 -12.96
C GLY A 123 -8.57 -13.41 -11.61
N ARG A 124 -7.98 -12.29 -11.18
CA ARG A 124 -8.36 -11.60 -9.94
C ARG A 124 -9.79 -11.09 -10.03
N THR A 125 -10.42 -10.98 -8.87
CA THR A 125 -11.82 -10.57 -8.77
C THR A 125 -11.95 -9.41 -7.79
N MET A 126 -12.43 -8.27 -8.27
CA MET A 126 -12.80 -7.12 -7.43
C MET A 126 -14.31 -7.09 -7.26
N ARG A 127 -14.75 -7.00 -6.00
CA ARG A 127 -16.18 -6.86 -5.68
C ARG A 127 -16.51 -5.40 -5.41
N LEU A 128 -17.63 -4.94 -5.97
CA LEU A 128 -18.18 -3.61 -5.72
C LEU A 128 -19.60 -3.73 -5.19
N LEU A 129 -19.95 -2.82 -4.28
CA LEU A 129 -21.28 -2.69 -3.71
C LEU A 129 -21.90 -1.37 -4.14
N LEU A 130 -23.16 -1.42 -4.55
CA LEU A 130 -23.95 -0.24 -4.85
C LEU A 130 -24.39 0.41 -3.53
N THR A 131 -24.01 1.68 -3.34
CA THR A 131 -24.37 2.51 -2.19
C THR A 131 -25.14 3.74 -2.65
N GLU A 132 -25.68 4.52 -1.70
CA GLU A 132 -26.30 5.83 -1.99
C GLU A 132 -25.33 6.80 -2.70
N ARG A 133 -24.02 6.60 -2.53
CA ARG A 133 -22.96 7.40 -3.15
C ARG A 133 -22.37 6.74 -4.40
N GLY A 134 -23.11 5.84 -5.03
CA GLY A 134 -22.68 5.06 -6.19
C GLY A 134 -21.94 3.76 -5.82
N TRP A 135 -21.28 3.17 -6.81
CA TRP A 135 -20.48 1.95 -6.62
C TRP A 135 -19.25 2.21 -5.74
N ARG A 136 -18.95 1.27 -4.86
CA ARG A 136 -17.80 1.32 -3.94
C ARG A 136 -17.13 -0.05 -3.83
N VAL A 137 -15.82 -0.08 -3.68
CA VAL A 137 -15.03 -1.32 -3.59
C VAL A 137 -15.25 -2.00 -2.25
N ALA A 138 -15.73 -3.25 -2.27
CA ALA A 138 -15.79 -4.13 -1.10
C ALA A 138 -14.42 -4.74 -0.85
N TRP A 139 -13.50 -3.90 -0.37
CA TRP A 139 -12.09 -4.25 -0.21
C TRP A 139 -11.86 -5.21 0.96
N SER A 140 -10.88 -6.07 0.75
CA SER A 140 -10.23 -6.95 1.70
C SER A 140 -8.73 -7.05 1.37
N THR A 141 -7.93 -7.62 2.27
CA THR A 141 -6.51 -7.88 2.00
C THR A 141 -6.27 -8.82 0.80
N MET A 142 -7.26 -9.63 0.42
CA MET A 142 -7.20 -10.47 -0.78
C MET A 142 -7.15 -9.65 -2.08
N ASP A 143 -7.57 -8.38 -2.05
CA ASP A 143 -7.45 -7.47 -3.18
C ASP A 143 -6.00 -7.00 -3.39
N ILE A 144 -5.06 -7.34 -2.50
CA ILE A 144 -3.61 -7.14 -2.70
C ILE A 144 -3.02 -8.39 -3.39
N PHE A 145 -3.19 -9.57 -2.78
CA PHE A 145 -2.90 -10.89 -3.36
C PHE A 145 -3.91 -11.92 -2.85
N GLU A 146 -4.23 -12.89 -3.69
CA GLU A 146 -5.02 -14.04 -3.27
C GLU A 146 -4.34 -14.75 -2.09
N GLY A 147 -5.12 -15.09 -1.05
CA GLY A 147 -4.61 -15.76 0.14
C GLY A 147 -4.12 -14.84 1.27
N LEU A 148 -4.07 -13.51 1.10
CA LEU A 148 -3.72 -12.57 2.18
C LEU A 148 -4.82 -12.36 3.25
N ALA A 149 -5.86 -13.21 3.27
CA ALA A 149 -6.89 -13.18 4.30
C ALA A 149 -6.36 -13.66 5.67
N GLY A 150 -7.08 -13.34 6.74
CA GLY A 150 -6.86 -13.95 8.06
C GLY A 150 -5.51 -13.64 8.72
N GLY A 151 -4.85 -12.54 8.34
CA GLY A 151 -3.55 -12.16 8.90
C GLY A 151 -2.34 -12.84 8.25
N ALA A 152 -2.52 -13.49 7.10
CA ALA A 152 -1.42 -14.02 6.31
C ALA A 152 -0.42 -12.92 5.91
N GLN A 153 0.85 -13.30 5.80
CA GLN A 153 1.94 -12.41 5.45
C GLN A 153 2.57 -12.82 4.13
N LEU A 154 2.91 -11.83 3.32
CA LEU A 154 3.69 -12.04 2.11
C LEU A 154 5.18 -12.05 2.47
N VAL A 155 5.87 -13.14 2.16
CA VAL A 155 7.31 -13.30 2.37
C VAL A 155 7.96 -13.65 1.04
N LEU A 156 9.09 -13.00 0.76
CA LEU A 156 9.91 -13.29 -0.42
C LEU A 156 11.23 -13.93 0.02
N GLU A 157 11.37 -15.22 -0.23
CA GLU A 157 12.61 -15.96 -0.01
C GLU A 157 13.42 -16.01 -1.31
N ARG A 158 14.72 -15.73 -1.20
CA ARG A 158 15.63 -15.73 -2.35
C ARG A 158 16.94 -16.40 -1.98
N THR A 159 17.42 -17.23 -2.89
CA THR A 159 18.77 -17.78 -2.84
C THR A 159 19.60 -17.09 -3.91
N PRO A 160 20.38 -16.04 -3.58
CA PRO A 160 21.22 -15.40 -4.57
C PRO A 160 22.26 -16.41 -5.10
N PRO A 161 22.55 -16.39 -6.41
CA PRO A 161 23.59 -17.25 -6.95
C PRO A 161 24.96 -16.83 -6.40
N LEU A 162 25.84 -17.80 -6.21
CA LEU A 162 27.24 -17.54 -5.87
C LEU A 162 27.93 -16.86 -7.05
N ARG A 163 28.79 -15.88 -6.75
CA ARG A 163 29.64 -15.25 -7.75
C ARG A 163 30.68 -16.26 -8.25
N GLY A 164 30.89 -16.29 -9.57
CA GLY A 164 31.89 -17.16 -10.18
C GLY A 164 33.31 -16.87 -9.67
N SER A 165 34.10 -17.92 -9.49
CA SER A 165 35.51 -17.80 -9.14
C SER A 165 36.36 -17.44 -10.36
N ILE A 166 37.37 -16.60 -10.17
CA ILE A 166 38.36 -16.20 -11.18
C ILE A 166 39.65 -16.95 -10.92
N TYR A 167 40.20 -17.59 -11.96
CA TYR A 167 41.41 -18.39 -11.90
C TYR A 167 42.53 -17.78 -12.76
N ASP A 168 43.79 -17.97 -12.35
CA ASP A 168 44.96 -17.69 -13.19
C ASP A 168 45.15 -18.77 -14.27
N ARG A 169 46.17 -18.60 -15.14
CA ARG A 169 46.48 -19.55 -16.22
C ARG A 169 46.87 -20.96 -15.76
N ASN A 170 47.19 -21.13 -14.48
CA ASN A 170 47.60 -22.40 -13.88
C ASN A 170 46.45 -23.02 -13.04
N GLY A 171 45.26 -22.41 -13.04
CA GLY A 171 44.11 -22.87 -12.25
C GLY A 171 44.13 -22.44 -10.78
N LYS A 172 44.97 -21.47 -10.39
CA LYS A 172 44.97 -20.93 -9.03
C LYS A 172 43.92 -19.83 -8.89
N ILE A 173 43.17 -19.87 -7.78
CA ILE A 173 42.14 -18.88 -7.49
C ILE A 173 42.76 -17.50 -7.25
N ILE A 174 42.23 -16.50 -7.94
CA ILE A 174 42.54 -15.07 -7.77
C ILE A 174 41.39 -14.37 -7.01
N ALA A 175 40.15 -14.75 -7.31
CA ALA A 175 38.97 -14.24 -6.63
C ALA A 175 37.91 -15.34 -6.53
N GLN A 176 37.20 -15.42 -5.41
CA GLN A 176 36.11 -16.37 -5.21
C GLN A 176 35.06 -15.74 -4.30
N ASP A 177 33.85 -16.28 -4.37
CA ASP A 177 32.79 -15.95 -3.42
C ASP A 177 32.93 -16.74 -2.11
N ASN A 178 32.11 -16.38 -1.11
CA ASN A 178 31.98 -17.08 0.16
C ASN A 178 33.30 -17.25 0.94
N VAL A 179 34.21 -16.29 0.81
CA VAL A 179 35.38 -16.18 1.69
C VAL A 179 34.94 -15.57 3.02
N PRO A 180 35.28 -16.15 4.17
CA PRO A 180 35.00 -15.54 5.46
C PRO A 180 35.61 -14.14 5.55
N ASN A 181 34.76 -13.14 5.81
CA ASN A 181 35.18 -11.77 6.10
C ASN A 181 34.76 -11.44 7.53
N TYR A 182 35.67 -10.87 8.31
CA TYR A 182 35.41 -10.44 9.68
C TYR A 182 35.25 -8.93 9.71
N ALA A 183 34.11 -8.45 10.21
CA ALA A 183 33.88 -7.03 10.46
C ALA A 183 33.72 -6.81 11.96
N VAL A 184 34.48 -5.86 12.50
CA VAL A 184 34.33 -5.40 13.89
C VAL A 184 33.55 -4.09 13.87
N ARG A 185 32.48 -4.00 14.67
CA ARG A 185 31.68 -2.79 14.82
C ARG A 185 31.62 -2.40 16.29
N LEU A 186 31.98 -1.16 16.59
CA LEU A 186 31.79 -0.58 17.91
C LEU A 186 30.34 -0.10 18.04
N LEU A 187 29.57 -0.73 18.91
CA LEU A 187 28.23 -0.28 19.29
C LEU A 187 28.28 0.14 20.75
N THR A 188 28.39 1.44 21.01
CA THR A 188 28.45 1.95 22.38
C THR A 188 27.37 2.98 22.66
N ARG A 189 26.77 2.89 23.85
CA ARG A 189 25.88 3.95 24.38
C ARG A 189 26.68 5.04 25.11
N ARG A 190 27.89 4.71 25.56
CA ARG A 190 28.82 5.60 26.26
C ARG A 190 30.25 5.07 26.13
N TYR A 191 31.18 5.91 25.71
CA TYR A 191 32.57 5.52 25.55
C TYR A 191 33.20 5.09 26.89
N PRO A 192 34.06 4.04 26.90
CA PRO A 192 34.64 3.49 28.14
C PRO A 192 35.35 4.53 29.01
N THR A 193 36.09 5.46 28.40
CA THR A 193 36.79 6.56 29.09
C THR A 193 35.92 7.81 29.22
N GLY A 194 34.70 7.80 28.70
CA GLY A 194 33.89 9.01 28.48
C GLY A 194 34.38 9.89 27.33
N ASN A 195 35.52 9.57 26.72
CA ASN A 195 36.11 10.30 25.61
C ASN A 195 36.10 9.43 24.32
N PRO A 196 35.37 9.83 23.26
CA PRO A 196 35.38 9.11 21.98
C PRO A 196 36.78 9.01 21.36
N ASP A 197 37.56 10.08 21.42
CA ASP A 197 38.84 10.18 20.71
C ASP A 197 39.86 9.17 21.22
N ASP A 198 39.90 8.94 22.53
CA ASP A 198 40.80 7.95 23.14
C ASP A 198 40.40 6.52 22.73
N CYS A 199 39.09 6.27 22.60
CA CYS A 199 38.58 4.99 22.13
C CYS A 199 38.94 4.77 20.66
N PHE A 200 38.72 5.76 19.80
CA PHE A 200 39.05 5.67 18.37
C PHE A 200 40.56 5.57 18.14
N ARG A 201 41.38 6.31 18.88
CA ARG A 201 42.84 6.18 18.82
C ARG A 201 43.30 4.77 19.18
N THR A 202 42.77 4.20 20.27
CA THR A 202 43.09 2.83 20.69
C THR A 202 42.68 1.80 19.64
N LEU A 203 41.51 1.97 19.03
CA LEU A 203 41.03 1.09 17.95
C LEU A 203 41.89 1.24 16.69
N ALA A 204 42.22 2.47 16.29
CA ALA A 204 43.09 2.75 15.16
C ALA A 204 44.46 2.08 15.33
N GLU A 205 45.07 2.20 16.51
CA GLU A 205 46.34 1.54 16.84
C GLU A 205 46.23 0.01 16.80
N THR A 206 45.17 -0.55 17.41
CA THR A 206 44.98 -2.00 17.52
C THR A 206 44.72 -2.65 16.16
N PHE A 207 43.84 -2.04 15.36
CA PHE A 207 43.45 -2.54 14.05
C PHE A 207 44.36 -2.05 12.91
N ARG A 208 45.36 -1.21 13.21
CA ARG A 208 46.25 -0.55 12.24
C ARG A 208 45.45 0.22 11.17
N LEU A 209 44.42 0.93 11.61
CA LEU A 209 43.56 1.77 10.79
C LEU A 209 43.94 3.24 10.95
N TYR A 210 43.56 4.09 10.00
CA TYR A 210 43.73 5.53 10.14
C TYR A 210 42.62 6.09 11.04
N ILE A 211 42.92 7.06 11.90
CA ILE A 211 41.91 7.55 12.86
C ILE A 211 40.72 8.23 12.16
N GLY A 212 40.96 8.85 11.00
CA GLY A 212 39.89 9.41 10.16
C GLY A 212 39.02 8.36 9.47
N ASP A 213 39.34 7.06 9.58
CA ASP A 213 38.45 5.98 9.11
C ASP A 213 37.29 5.72 10.10
N PHE A 214 37.29 6.40 11.25
CA PHE A 214 36.27 6.27 12.30
C PHE A 214 35.35 7.50 12.46
N GLU A 215 35.62 8.59 11.73
CA GLU A 215 34.79 9.81 11.67
C GLU A 215 33.69 9.70 10.60
#